data_AF-A0A9R1J2Q2-F1
#
_entry.id   AF-A0A9R1J2Q2-F1
#
_cell.length_a   1.000
_cell.length_b   1.000
_cell.length_c   1.000
_cell.angle_alpha   90.00
_cell.angle_beta   90.00
_cell.angle_gamma   90.00
#
_symmetry.space_group_name_H-M   'P 1'
#
loop_
_entity.id
_entity.type
_entity.pdbx_description
1 polymer ?
#
loop_
_entity_poly.entity_id
_entity_poly.type
_entity_poly.pdbx_seq_one_letter_code
_entity_poly.pdbx_strand_id
1 'polypeptide(L)'
;MVKIPYGMMLDVLLETLGLPPAEYRTRVYCGSRVCVTVLFHTPTSYVGNDMNRMAILGVQSVDHSMSEDSAAMEAIGYIKCTVKTEIRDYNCSTMKKLEEENRSLKHEVNIARYSKKKMKTKIRSIKNKLIIATYEKKQNAMGWFVLTRYMHGLSDHISNVTVLNMSSGKGPIDKIINDPLINIEKKRS
;
A
#
# COMPACT_ATOMS: atom_id res chain seq x y z
N MET A 1 -32.50 -54.05 2.00
CA MET A 1 -31.42 -53.04 2.07
C MET A 1 -30.70 -53.06 0.73
N VAL A 2 -30.82 -52.02 -0.10
CA VAL A 2 -30.17 -51.98 -1.42
C VAL A 2 -28.69 -51.63 -1.20
N LYS A 3 -27.78 -52.53 -1.57
CA LYS A 3 -26.33 -52.29 -1.49
C LYS A 3 -25.90 -51.64 -2.79
N ILE A 4 -25.49 -50.37 -2.74
CA ILE A 4 -24.95 -49.66 -3.91
C ILE A 4 -23.50 -50.14 -4.11
N PRO A 5 -23.13 -50.66 -5.29
CA PRO A 5 -21.75 -51.04 -5.59
C PRO A 5 -20.80 -49.85 -5.50
N TYR A 6 -19.60 -50.05 -5.00
CA TYR A 6 -18.62 -48.97 -4.89
C TYR A 6 -18.15 -48.47 -6.26
N GLY A 7 -18.24 -49.30 -7.30
CA GLY A 7 -17.94 -48.86 -8.67
C GLY A 7 -18.85 -47.73 -9.14
N MET A 8 -20.16 -47.84 -8.89
CA MET A 8 -21.10 -46.76 -9.21
C MET A 8 -20.80 -45.47 -8.43
N MET A 9 -20.40 -45.60 -7.16
CA MET A 9 -20.01 -44.44 -6.36
C MET A 9 -18.74 -43.77 -6.88
N LEU A 10 -17.79 -44.55 -7.39
CA LEU A 10 -16.56 -44.04 -7.98
C LEU A 10 -16.87 -43.28 -9.28
N ASP A 11 -17.72 -43.83 -10.15
CA ASP A 11 -18.08 -43.16 -11.40
C ASP A 11 -18.81 -41.83 -11.16
N VAL A 12 -19.77 -41.79 -10.22
CA VAL A 12 -20.42 -40.54 -9.81
C VAL A 12 -19.39 -39.54 -9.26
N LEU A 13 -18.43 -40.01 -8.46
CA LEU A 13 -17.37 -39.14 -7.93
C LEU A 13 -16.50 -38.57 -9.06
N LEU A 14 -16.08 -39.39 -10.02
CA LEU A 14 -15.29 -38.94 -11.16
C LEU A 14 -16.07 -37.95 -12.03
N GLU A 15 -17.36 -38.21 -12.27
CA GLU A 15 -18.25 -37.29 -12.99
C GLU A 15 -18.38 -35.94 -12.26
N THR A 16 -18.57 -35.95 -10.95
CA THR A 16 -18.62 -34.70 -10.16
C THR A 16 -17.31 -33.89 -10.21
N LEU A 17 -16.19 -34.57 -10.49
CA LEU A 17 -14.88 -33.94 -10.68
C LEU A 17 -14.60 -33.59 -12.15
N GLY A 18 -15.54 -33.85 -13.06
CA GLY A 18 -15.36 -33.64 -14.50
C GLY A 18 -14.36 -34.59 -15.16
N LEU A 19 -14.10 -35.74 -14.54
CA LEU A 19 -13.11 -36.73 -14.98
C LEU A 19 -13.77 -37.87 -15.78
N PRO A 20 -13.03 -38.52 -16.69
CA PRO A 20 -13.51 -39.71 -17.38
C PRO A 20 -13.84 -40.85 -16.40
N PRO A 21 -14.80 -41.73 -16.74
CA PRO A 21 -15.15 -42.89 -15.92
C PRO A 21 -13.96 -43.84 -15.74
N ALA A 22 -14.02 -44.64 -14.67
CA ALA A 22 -12.94 -45.57 -14.34
C ALA A 22 -12.93 -46.79 -15.27
N GLU A 23 -11.73 -47.28 -15.59
CA GLU A 23 -11.53 -48.51 -16.35
C GLU A 23 -11.18 -49.65 -15.39
N TYR A 24 -11.93 -50.74 -15.44
CA TYR A 24 -11.72 -51.93 -14.61
C TYR A 24 -11.00 -53.01 -15.40
N ARG A 25 -9.83 -53.45 -14.91
CA ARG A 25 -9.06 -54.54 -15.49
C ARG A 25 -8.99 -55.72 -14.55
N THR A 26 -9.42 -56.87 -15.02
CA THR A 26 -9.41 -58.10 -14.24
C THR A 26 -8.20 -58.96 -14.57
N ARG A 27 -7.53 -59.46 -13.54
CA ARG A 27 -6.44 -60.44 -13.65
C ARG A 27 -6.76 -61.68 -12.85
N VAL A 28 -6.68 -62.84 -13.50
CA VAL A 28 -6.93 -64.15 -12.88
C VAL A 28 -5.59 -64.76 -12.43
N TYR A 29 -5.58 -65.32 -11.22
CA TYR A 29 -4.44 -65.95 -10.57
C TYR A 29 -4.72 -67.44 -10.34
N CYS A 30 -3.65 -68.21 -10.07
CA CYS A 30 -3.76 -69.63 -9.73
C CYS A 30 -4.70 -69.85 -8.54
N GLY A 31 -5.53 -70.90 -8.61
CA GLY A 31 -6.51 -71.23 -7.57
C GLY A 31 -7.84 -70.46 -7.67
N SER A 32 -8.25 -70.06 -8.88
CA SER A 32 -9.52 -69.39 -9.18
C SER A 32 -9.72 -68.05 -8.48
N ARG A 33 -8.61 -67.40 -8.06
CA ARG A 33 -8.64 -66.07 -7.45
C ARG A 33 -8.53 -65.00 -8.52
N VAL A 34 -9.21 -63.89 -8.29
CA VAL A 34 -9.32 -62.75 -9.19
C VAL A 34 -8.86 -61.49 -8.46
N CYS A 35 -8.13 -60.63 -9.16
CA CYS A 35 -7.81 -59.28 -8.73
C CYS A 35 -8.33 -58.30 -9.78
N VAL A 36 -9.08 -57.30 -9.35
CA VAL A 36 -9.53 -56.20 -10.19
C VAL A 36 -8.67 -54.98 -9.92
N THR A 37 -8.19 -54.35 -10.99
CA THR A 37 -7.43 -53.10 -10.96
C THR A 37 -8.31 -52.00 -11.52
N VAL A 38 -8.45 -50.91 -10.78
CA VAL A 38 -9.17 -49.70 -11.20
C VAL A 38 -8.15 -48.71 -11.75
N LEU A 39 -8.34 -48.30 -13.00
CA LEU A 39 -7.58 -47.21 -13.61
C LEU A 39 -8.47 -45.98 -13.73
N PHE A 40 -7.97 -44.84 -13.25
CA PHE A 40 -8.70 -43.57 -13.31
C PHE A 40 -7.71 -42.42 -13.47
N HIS A 41 -8.20 -41.28 -13.97
CA HIS A 41 -7.39 -40.08 -14.04
C HIS A 41 -7.38 -39.42 -12.67
N THR A 42 -6.21 -39.02 -12.20
CA THR A 42 -6.14 -38.24 -10.97
C THR A 42 -6.67 -36.85 -11.23
N PRO A 43 -7.40 -36.25 -10.27
CA PRO A 43 -7.66 -34.82 -10.28
C PRO A 43 -6.35 -34.09 -10.00
N THR A 44 -5.42 -34.10 -10.95
CA THR A 44 -4.21 -33.25 -10.96
C THR A 44 -4.42 -32.29 -12.12
N SER A 45 -4.54 -30.97 -11.96
CA SER A 45 -4.29 -30.10 -10.83
C SER A 45 -5.10 -28.81 -11.02
N TYR A 46 -5.36 -28.06 -9.95
CA TYR A 46 -5.91 -26.69 -10.05
C TYR A 46 -5.02 -25.71 -10.85
N VAL A 47 -3.85 -26.15 -11.35
CA VAL A 47 -2.79 -25.30 -11.91
C VAL A 47 -2.19 -25.85 -13.23
N GLY A 48 -2.64 -27.00 -13.75
CA GLY A 48 -1.98 -27.63 -14.90
C GLY A 48 -2.70 -28.86 -15.46
N ASN A 49 -2.63 -28.98 -16.79
CA ASN A 49 -3.31 -29.97 -17.65
C ASN A 49 -2.70 -31.39 -17.61
N ASP A 50 -1.89 -31.72 -16.61
CA ASP A 50 -1.24 -33.04 -16.52
C ASP A 50 -2.21 -34.07 -15.90
N MET A 51 -3.02 -34.66 -16.78
CA MET A 51 -3.91 -35.78 -16.46
C MET A 51 -3.10 -37.06 -16.29
N ASN A 52 -2.57 -37.29 -15.09
CA ASN A 52 -1.90 -38.55 -14.77
C ASN A 52 -2.94 -39.66 -14.56
N ARG A 53 -2.66 -40.84 -15.12
CA ARG A 53 -3.46 -42.05 -14.85
C ARG A 53 -2.91 -42.76 -13.62
N MET A 54 -3.79 -43.09 -12.69
CA MET A 54 -3.49 -43.90 -11.52
C MET A 54 -4.14 -45.27 -11.66
N ALA A 55 -3.47 -46.29 -11.12
CA ALA A 55 -3.96 -47.66 -11.07
C ALA A 55 -3.95 -48.14 -9.61
N ILE A 56 -5.11 -48.60 -9.12
CA ILE A 56 -5.28 -49.12 -7.76
C ILE A 56 -5.78 -50.56 -7.85
N LEU A 57 -5.11 -51.46 -7.14
CA LEU A 57 -5.47 -52.88 -7.14
C LEU A 57 -6.41 -53.19 -5.97
N GLY A 58 -7.46 -53.94 -6.25
CA GLY A 58 -8.31 -54.54 -5.24
C GLY A 58 -7.71 -55.81 -4.65
N VAL A 59 -8.35 -56.28 -3.57
CA VAL A 59 -7.96 -57.53 -2.91
C VAL A 59 -8.14 -58.73 -3.85
N GLN A 60 -7.23 -59.72 -3.76
CA GLN A 60 -7.40 -60.99 -4.44
C GLN A 60 -8.48 -61.83 -3.76
N SER A 61 -9.56 -62.12 -4.47
CA SER A 61 -10.70 -62.89 -3.96
C SER A 61 -11.20 -63.89 -4.99
N VAL A 62 -11.88 -64.95 -4.53
CA VAL A 62 -12.58 -65.89 -5.43
C VAL A 62 -13.82 -65.22 -6.02
N ASP A 63 -14.43 -64.29 -5.28
CA ASP A 63 -15.55 -63.48 -5.74
C ASP A 63 -15.03 -62.24 -6.47
N HIS A 64 -15.34 -62.13 -7.76
CA HIS A 64 -14.98 -60.98 -8.60
C HIS A 64 -15.57 -59.67 -8.06
N SER A 65 -16.82 -59.70 -7.58
CA SER A 65 -17.51 -58.51 -7.08
C SER A 65 -16.86 -57.94 -5.84
N MET A 66 -16.32 -58.80 -4.96
CA MET A 66 -15.55 -58.37 -3.79
C MET A 66 -14.23 -57.70 -4.18
N SER A 67 -13.56 -58.20 -5.21
CA SER A 67 -12.30 -57.61 -5.70
C SER A 67 -12.55 -56.24 -6.33
N GLU A 68 -13.60 -56.13 -7.12
CA GLU A 68 -14.03 -54.88 -7.76
C GLU A 68 -14.45 -53.82 -6.75
N ASP A 69 -15.33 -54.16 -5.80
CA ASP A 69 -15.77 -53.24 -4.74
C ASP A 69 -14.57 -52.77 -3.89
N SER A 70 -13.62 -53.66 -3.59
CA SER A 70 -12.40 -53.31 -2.86
C SER A 70 -11.55 -52.29 -3.62
N ALA A 71 -11.32 -52.53 -4.92
CA ALA A 71 -10.52 -51.63 -5.75
C ALA A 71 -11.18 -50.25 -5.88
N ALA A 72 -12.50 -50.22 -6.08
CA ALA A 72 -13.27 -48.98 -6.17
C ALA A 72 -13.27 -48.20 -4.85
N MET A 73 -13.43 -48.89 -3.71
CA MET A 73 -13.39 -48.28 -2.39
C MET A 73 -12.02 -47.63 -2.11
N GLU A 74 -10.92 -48.30 -2.47
CA GLU A 74 -9.57 -47.77 -2.29
C GLU A 74 -9.31 -46.57 -3.22
N ALA A 75 -9.80 -46.61 -4.46
CA ALA A 75 -9.74 -45.47 -5.37
C ALA A 75 -10.51 -44.24 -4.86
N ILE A 76 -11.72 -44.43 -4.33
CA ILE A 76 -12.49 -43.35 -3.67
C ILE A 76 -11.70 -42.77 -2.49
N GLY A 77 -11.09 -43.63 -1.68
CA GLY A 77 -10.26 -43.22 -0.55
C GLY A 77 -9.08 -42.37 -0.99
N TYR A 78 -8.37 -42.81 -2.02
CA TYR A 78 -7.25 -42.08 -2.62
C TYR A 78 -7.68 -40.69 -3.10
N ILE A 79 -8.74 -40.61 -3.94
CA ILE A 79 -9.23 -39.34 -4.49
C ILE A 79 -9.57 -38.36 -3.37
N LYS A 80 -10.31 -38.80 -2.34
CA LYS A 80 -10.67 -37.96 -1.19
C LYS A 80 -9.44 -37.41 -0.46
N CYS A 81 -8.43 -38.24 -0.23
CA CYS A 81 -7.21 -37.85 0.46
C CYS A 81 -6.38 -36.85 -0.37
N THR A 82 -6.26 -37.08 -1.67
CA THR A 82 -5.50 -36.23 -2.60
C THR A 82 -6.14 -34.86 -2.71
N VAL A 83 -7.44 -34.79 -3.03
CA VAL A 83 -8.18 -33.51 -3.16
C VAL A 83 -8.09 -32.69 -1.87
N LYS A 84 -8.27 -33.34 -0.70
CA LYS A 84 -8.16 -32.65 0.60
C LYS A 84 -6.76 -32.08 0.85
N THR A 85 -5.73 -32.80 0.44
CA THR A 85 -4.34 -32.38 0.63
C THR A 85 -3.98 -31.23 -0.30
N GLU A 86 -4.33 -31.32 -1.58
CA GLU A 86 -4.07 -30.26 -2.55
C GLU A 86 -4.77 -28.94 -2.20
N ILE A 87 -6.06 -28.98 -1.82
CA ILE A 87 -6.78 -27.77 -1.38
C ILE A 87 -6.10 -27.13 -0.17
N ARG A 88 -5.66 -27.94 0.80
CA ARG A 88 -4.96 -27.44 1.99
C ARG A 88 -3.64 -26.79 1.62
N ASP A 89 -2.85 -27.42 0.75
CA ASP A 89 -1.53 -26.94 0.37
C ASP A 89 -1.62 -25.67 -0.50
N TYR A 90 -2.60 -25.61 -1.40
CA TYR A 90 -2.95 -24.41 -2.16
C TYR A 90 -3.35 -23.25 -1.22
N ASN A 91 -4.25 -23.51 -0.27
CA ASN A 91 -4.68 -22.50 0.69
C ASN A 91 -3.51 -22.01 1.55
N CYS A 92 -2.65 -22.92 2.02
CA CYS A 92 -1.47 -22.59 2.83
C CYS A 92 -0.48 -21.71 2.05
N SER A 93 -0.14 -22.09 0.81
CA SER A 93 0.78 -21.32 -0.03
C SER A 93 0.23 -19.94 -0.39
N THR A 94 -1.07 -19.85 -0.70
CA THR A 94 -1.75 -18.58 -1.00
C THR A 94 -1.80 -17.67 0.23
N MET A 95 -2.16 -18.22 1.40
CA MET A 95 -2.19 -17.47 2.66
C MET A 95 -0.80 -16.94 3.03
N LYS A 96 0.26 -17.72 2.84
CA LYS A 96 1.64 -17.28 3.09
C LYS A 96 2.06 -16.12 2.18
N LYS A 97 1.69 -16.13 0.90
CA LYS A 97 1.95 -15.01 -0.03
C LYS A 97 1.21 -13.74 0.42
N LEU A 98 -0.08 -13.87 0.72
CA LEU A 98 -0.90 -12.75 1.21
C LEU A 98 -0.35 -12.16 2.51
N GLU A 99 0.14 -12.99 3.42
CA GLU A 99 0.72 -12.52 4.68
C GLU A 99 2.01 -11.71 4.44
N GLU A 100 2.87 -12.16 3.52
CA GLU A 100 4.09 -11.45 3.15
C GLU A 100 3.78 -10.09 2.50
N GLU A 101 2.83 -10.06 1.56
CA GLU A 101 2.35 -8.82 0.94
C GLU A 101 1.77 -7.86 1.97
N ASN A 102 0.96 -8.36 2.91
CA ASN A 102 0.38 -7.54 3.96
C ASN A 102 1.45 -6.98 4.91
N ARG A 103 2.49 -7.75 5.23
CA ARG A 103 3.65 -7.25 6.00
C ARG A 103 4.39 -6.15 5.24
N SER A 104 4.62 -6.32 3.93
CA SER A 104 5.24 -5.30 3.08
C SER A 104 4.42 -4.01 3.04
N LEU A 105 3.11 -4.11 2.74
CA LEU A 105 2.21 -2.95 2.70
C LEU A 105 2.14 -2.22 4.05
N LYS A 106 2.12 -2.96 5.16
CA LYS A 106 2.15 -2.37 6.50
C LYS A 106 3.44 -1.59 6.74
N HIS A 107 4.58 -2.08 6.24
CA HIS A 107 5.85 -1.37 6.32
C HIS A 107 5.84 -0.08 5.50
N GLU A 108 5.38 -0.12 4.25
CA GLU A 108 5.27 1.06 3.38
C GLU A 108 4.35 2.14 3.98
N VAL A 109 3.20 1.73 4.52
CA VAL A 109 2.26 2.64 5.19
C VAL A 109 2.92 3.35 6.38
N ASN A 110 3.76 2.65 7.15
CA ASN A 110 4.46 3.25 8.28
C ASN A 110 5.50 4.28 7.82
N ILE A 111 6.24 4.00 6.75
CA ILE A 111 7.17 4.97 6.13
C ILE A 111 6.40 6.21 5.66
N ALA A 112 5.28 6.03 4.96
CA ALA A 112 4.45 7.12 4.47
C ALA A 112 3.86 7.98 5.61
N ARG A 113 3.45 7.36 6.73
CA ARG A 113 3.01 8.11 7.92
C ARG A 113 4.14 8.95 8.51
N TYR A 114 5.34 8.40 8.62
CA TYR A 114 6.49 9.11 9.13
C TYR A 114 6.87 10.31 8.26
N SER A 115 6.93 10.12 6.94
CA SER A 115 7.23 11.20 5.99
C SER A 115 6.18 12.32 6.05
N LYS A 116 4.89 11.96 6.10
CA LYS A 116 3.78 12.91 6.28
C LYS A 116 3.92 13.73 7.56
N LYS A 117 4.27 13.10 8.69
CA LYS A 117 4.49 13.79 9.98
C LYS A 117 5.65 14.79 9.87
N LYS A 118 6.78 14.37 9.29
CA LYS A 118 7.95 15.22 9.06
C LYS A 118 7.60 16.43 8.19
N MET A 119 6.84 16.22 7.11
CA MET A 119 6.40 17.29 6.21
C MET A 119 5.46 18.28 6.90
N LYS A 120 4.51 17.80 7.70
CA LYS A 120 3.60 18.66 8.48
C LYS A 120 4.35 19.59 9.42
N THR A 121 5.41 19.12 10.07
CA THR A 121 6.26 19.94 10.93
C THR A 121 7.01 21.01 10.14
N LYS A 122 7.57 20.66 8.98
CA LYS A 122 8.23 21.64 8.08
C LYS A 122 7.27 22.73 7.62
N ILE A 123 6.06 22.35 7.17
CA ILE A 123 5.02 23.30 6.75
C ILE A 123 4.67 24.26 7.88
N ARG A 124 4.51 23.75 9.11
CA ARG A 124 4.24 24.60 10.29
C ARG A 124 5.37 25.59 10.54
N SER A 125 6.63 25.13 10.48
CA SER A 125 7.80 26.01 10.66
C SER A 125 7.86 27.12 9.60
N ILE A 126 7.65 26.77 8.33
CA ILE A 126 7.62 27.75 7.22
C ILE A 126 6.49 28.76 7.43
N LYS A 127 5.29 28.30 7.79
CA LYS A 127 4.15 29.18 8.07
C LYS A 127 4.47 30.18 9.19
N ASN A 128 5.11 29.72 10.27
CA ASN A 128 5.49 30.61 11.37
C ASN A 128 6.53 31.65 10.93
N LYS A 129 7.55 31.24 10.18
CA LYS A 129 8.55 32.18 9.61
C LYS A 129 7.90 33.21 8.70
N LEU A 130 6.95 32.80 7.86
CA LEU A 130 6.24 33.71 6.97
C LEU A 130 5.42 34.76 7.74
N ILE A 131 4.75 34.36 8.83
CA ILE A 131 3.99 35.28 9.67
C ILE A 131 4.92 36.35 10.27
N ILE A 132 6.07 35.95 10.82
CA ILE A 132 7.07 36.86 11.40
C ILE A 132 7.60 37.82 10.33
N ALA A 133 8.04 37.31 9.19
CA ALA A 133 8.55 38.14 8.10
C ALA A 133 7.50 39.14 7.57
N THR A 134 6.23 38.73 7.53
CA THR A 134 5.12 39.60 7.12
C THR A 134 4.91 40.72 8.14
N TYR A 135 5.01 40.40 9.43
CA TYR A 135 4.91 41.38 10.51
C TYR A 135 6.06 42.40 10.47
N GLU A 136 7.30 41.93 10.35
CA GLU A 136 8.49 42.78 10.23
C GLU A 136 8.40 43.71 9.01
N LYS A 137 7.97 43.18 7.85
CA LYS A 137 7.75 43.99 6.65
C LYS A 137 6.73 45.10 6.90
N LYS A 138 5.63 44.80 7.61
CA LYS A 138 4.60 45.80 7.95
C LYS A 138 5.15 46.87 8.90
N GLN A 139 5.92 46.48 9.90
CA GLN A 139 6.57 47.41 10.83
C GLN A 139 7.55 48.33 10.10
N ASN A 140 8.38 47.77 9.23
CA ASN A 140 9.30 48.55 8.40
C ASN A 140 8.55 49.53 7.49
N ALA A 141 7.47 49.09 6.82
CA ALA A 141 6.64 49.97 6.00
C ALA A 141 6.02 51.12 6.79
N MET A 142 5.55 50.85 8.02
CA MET A 142 5.03 51.88 8.92
C MET A 142 6.13 52.86 9.35
N GLY A 143 7.32 52.36 9.70
CA GLY A 143 8.48 53.20 10.04
C GLY A 143 8.85 54.15 8.89
N TRP A 144 8.92 53.64 7.66
CA TRP A 144 9.15 54.45 6.47
C TRP A 144 8.06 55.50 6.27
N PHE A 145 6.79 55.14 6.41
CA PHE A 145 5.67 56.07 6.28
C PHE A 145 5.73 57.23 7.28
N VAL A 146 6.02 56.93 8.55
CA VAL A 146 6.17 57.95 9.60
C VAL A 146 7.35 58.87 9.31
N LEU A 147 8.49 58.30 8.91
CA LEU A 147 9.69 59.08 8.55
C LEU A 147 9.41 60.01 7.36
N THR A 148 8.74 59.52 6.31
CA THR A 148 8.38 60.35 5.15
C THR A 148 7.49 61.53 5.56
N ARG A 149 6.49 61.32 6.43
CA ARG A 149 5.64 62.41 6.93
C ARG A 149 6.42 63.42 7.77
N TYR A 150 7.31 62.95 8.64
CA TYR A 150 8.16 63.83 9.44
C TYR A 150 9.04 64.71 8.55
N MET A 151 9.70 64.13 7.55
CA MET A 151 10.55 64.86 6.61
C MET A 151 9.75 65.87 5.77
N HIS A 152 8.53 65.52 5.35
CA HIS A 152 7.64 66.44 4.65
C HIS A 152 7.28 67.66 5.51
N GLY A 153 6.85 67.43 6.75
CA GLY A 153 6.51 68.52 7.68
C GLY A 153 7.72 69.40 8.04
N LEU A 154 8.91 68.81 8.17
CA LEU A 154 10.15 69.58 8.36
C LEU A 154 10.45 70.47 7.14
N SER A 155 10.28 69.95 5.93
CA SER A 155 10.48 70.71 4.68
C SER A 155 9.49 71.87 4.56
N ASP A 156 8.21 71.64 4.88
CA ASP A 156 7.19 72.68 4.89
C ASP A 156 7.53 73.77 5.90
N HIS A 157 7.99 73.39 7.10
CA HIS A 157 8.40 74.35 8.12
C HIS A 157 9.58 75.21 7.69
N ILE A 158 10.64 74.60 7.14
CA ILE A 158 11.80 75.34 6.60
C ILE A 158 11.34 76.32 5.52
N SER A 159 10.49 75.87 4.60
CA SER A 159 9.97 76.72 3.51
C SER A 159 9.17 77.91 4.05
N ASN A 160 8.24 77.66 4.98
CA ASN A 160 7.42 78.71 5.59
C ASN A 160 8.26 79.73 6.37
N VAL A 161 9.25 79.28 7.14
CA VAL A 161 10.17 80.17 7.89
C VAL A 161 10.99 81.02 6.92
N THR A 162 11.51 80.43 5.83
CA THR A 162 12.25 81.18 4.80
C THR A 162 11.38 82.25 4.15
N VAL A 163 10.13 81.93 3.77
CA VAL A 163 9.18 82.89 3.21
C VAL A 163 8.86 84.01 4.20
N LEU A 164 8.59 83.69 5.46
CA LEU A 164 8.33 84.69 6.51
C LEU A 164 9.52 85.63 6.71
N ASN A 165 10.75 85.10 6.73
CA ASN A 165 11.94 85.92 6.89
C ASN A 165 12.19 86.85 5.70
N MET A 166 12.00 86.35 4.46
CA MET A 166 12.06 87.19 3.27
C MET A 166 10.99 88.28 3.28
N SER A 167 9.77 87.96 3.71
CA SER A 167 8.66 88.94 3.80
C SER A 167 8.86 90.02 4.89
N SER A 168 9.67 89.73 5.90
CA SER A 168 10.01 90.66 7.00
C SER A 168 11.29 91.46 6.76
N GLY A 169 11.87 91.39 5.55
CA GLY A 169 13.06 92.15 5.16
C GLY A 169 14.37 91.68 5.81
N LYS A 170 14.38 90.51 6.44
CA LYS A 170 15.61 89.88 6.96
C LYS A 170 16.27 89.07 5.84
N GLY A 171 17.55 89.35 5.56
CA GLY A 171 18.37 88.57 4.62
C GLY A 171 18.50 87.08 5.02
N PRO A 172 18.97 86.20 4.10
CA PRO A 172 18.98 84.76 4.33
C PRO A 172 19.73 84.40 5.62
N ILE A 173 19.09 83.59 6.46
CA ILE A 173 19.59 83.26 7.80
C ILE A 173 20.58 82.10 7.69
N ASP A 174 21.81 82.41 7.30
CA ASP A 174 22.91 81.43 7.25
C ASP A 174 23.21 80.80 8.62
N LYS A 175 22.85 81.45 9.74
CA LYS A 175 23.11 80.94 11.10
C LYS A 175 22.21 79.79 11.53
N ILE A 176 20.91 79.84 11.22
CA ILE A 176 19.94 78.84 11.72
C ILE A 176 20.06 77.52 10.95
N ILE A 177 20.45 77.57 9.67
CA ILE A 177 20.65 76.38 8.84
C ILE A 177 21.98 75.68 9.18
N ASN A 178 23.02 76.45 9.53
CA ASN A 178 24.35 75.90 9.78
C ASN A 178 24.55 75.32 11.20
N ASP A 179 23.89 75.85 12.22
CA ASP A 179 24.08 75.38 13.61
C ASP A 179 23.70 73.89 13.84
N PRO A 180 22.60 73.36 13.27
CA PRO A 180 22.30 71.93 13.35
C PRO A 180 23.30 71.05 12.59
N LEU A 181 23.78 71.52 11.42
CA LEU A 181 24.73 70.81 10.56
C LEU A 181 26.12 70.71 11.22
N ILE A 182 26.61 71.80 11.81
CA ILE A 182 27.88 71.86 12.55
C ILE A 182 27.87 70.91 13.76
N ASN A 183 26.73 70.76 14.44
CA ASN A 183 26.60 69.86 15.58
C ASN A 183 26.55 68.37 15.20
N ILE A 184 26.12 68.05 13.97
CA ILE A 184 26.14 66.67 13.45
C ILE A 184 27.56 66.27 13.05
N GLU A 185 28.34 67.18 12.45
CA GLU A 185 29.76 66.96 12.14
C GLU A 185 30.62 66.75 13.39
N LYS A 186 30.44 67.57 14.44
CA LYS A 186 31.16 67.41 15.70
C LYS A 186 30.90 66.10 16.45
N LYS A 187 29.76 65.44 16.22
CA LYS A 187 29.44 64.14 16.84
C LYS A 187 29.98 62.94 16.05
N ARG A 188 30.57 63.16 14.87
CA ARG A 188 31.15 62.11 14.00
C ARG A 188 32.69 62.10 14.00
N SER A 189 33.36 63.06 14.63
CA SER A 189 34.80 63.03 14.95
C SER A 189 35.02 62.49 16.36
#